data_AF-A0A3A2Z462-F1
#
_entry.id   AF-A0A3A2Z462-F1
#
_cell.length_a   1.000
_cell.length_b   1.000
_cell.length_c   1.000
_cell.angle_alpha   90.00
_cell.angle_beta   90.00
_cell.angle_gamma   90.00
#
_symmetry.space_group_name_H-M   'P 1'
#
loop_
_entity.id
_entity.type
_entity.pdbx_description
1 polymer ?
#
loop_
_entity_poly.entity_id
_entity_poly.type
_entity_poly.pdbx_seq_one_letter_code
_entity_poly.pdbx_strand_id
1 'polypeptide(L)'
;TSGGVKNQGQGRSGAAPTDPAVYSQANSYYASVSFNSAIGWPWRGTLSRRQLEMMRKQIAGAHARGLKVRYWSVPSWPRGMRNYLWRTMVKEGVDYLNVDDLKSATSGEWNWDKKGPWFSGPWKFWPSKVVA
;
A
#
# COMPACT_ATOMS: atom_id res chain seq x y z
N THR A 1 -25.87 9.42 35.72
CA THR A 1 -25.84 8.37 34.67
C THR A 1 -24.55 8.52 33.88
N SER A 2 -23.58 7.62 34.03
CA SER A 2 -22.29 7.72 33.32
C SER A 2 -22.49 7.32 31.85
N GLY A 3 -22.57 8.31 30.98
CA GLY A 3 -22.52 8.11 29.53
C GLY A 3 -21.12 7.69 29.13
N GLY A 4 -20.88 6.38 29.06
CA GLY A 4 -19.60 5.83 28.62
C GLY A 4 -19.23 6.38 27.24
N VAL A 5 -18.11 7.09 27.17
CA VAL A 5 -17.50 7.54 25.92
C VAL A 5 -17.23 6.31 25.06
N LYS A 6 -17.99 6.15 23.98
CA LYS A 6 -17.73 5.08 22.99
C LYS A 6 -16.39 5.40 22.33
N ASN A 7 -15.42 4.52 22.52
CA ASN A 7 -14.14 4.55 21.82
C ASN A 7 -14.39 4.35 20.32
N GLN A 8 -14.16 5.40 19.52
CA GLN A 8 -14.32 5.39 18.06
C GLN A 8 -12.99 5.19 17.31
N GLY A 9 -11.96 4.63 17.99
CA GLY A 9 -10.68 4.20 17.42
C GLY A 9 -9.64 5.33 17.37
N GLN A 10 -8.49 5.21 18.05
CA GLN A 10 -7.29 4.51 17.55
C GLN A 10 -6.53 3.69 18.62
N GLY A 11 -7.20 3.30 19.71
CA GLY A 11 -6.64 2.47 20.77
C GLY A 11 -7.21 1.05 20.79
N ARG A 12 -6.35 0.05 20.53
CA ARG A 12 -6.51 -1.42 20.72
C ARG A 12 -7.57 -2.21 19.94
N SER A 13 -8.55 -1.62 19.27
CA SER A 13 -9.68 -2.39 18.68
C SER A 13 -9.63 -2.64 17.17
N GLY A 14 -8.75 -2.01 16.39
CA GLY A 14 -8.59 -2.29 14.95
C GLY A 14 -9.82 -2.04 14.05
N ALA A 15 -10.96 -1.63 14.63
CA ALA A 15 -12.16 -1.29 13.89
C ALA A 15 -12.12 0.18 13.52
N ALA A 16 -12.10 0.47 12.21
CA ALA A 16 -12.34 1.81 11.72
C ALA A 16 -13.74 2.28 12.19
N PRO A 17 -13.91 3.54 12.60
CA PRO A 17 -15.20 4.12 12.91
C PRO A 17 -16.18 3.93 11.75
N THR A 18 -17.46 3.79 12.10
CA THR A 18 -18.55 3.56 11.13
C THR A 18 -18.70 4.71 10.16
N ASP A 19 -18.34 5.93 10.57
CA ASP A 19 -18.23 7.09 9.71
C ASP A 19 -16.76 7.44 9.44
N PRO A 20 -16.24 7.23 8.22
CA PRO A 20 -14.89 7.62 7.85
C PRO A 20 -14.65 9.15 7.83
N ALA A 21 -15.70 9.97 7.90
CA ALA A 21 -15.58 11.42 7.95
C ALA A 21 -15.09 11.94 9.31
N VAL A 22 -15.07 11.10 10.35
CA VAL A 22 -14.51 11.50 11.65
C VAL A 22 -13.01 11.74 11.61
N TYR A 23 -12.31 11.21 10.60
CA TYR A 23 -10.88 11.40 10.43
C TYR A 23 -10.56 12.66 9.62
N SER A 24 -9.72 13.51 10.19
CA SER A 24 -9.21 14.74 9.58
C SER A 24 -7.79 15.01 10.04
N GLN A 25 -7.16 16.01 9.45
CA GLN A 25 -5.83 16.47 9.86
C GLN A 25 -5.75 16.87 11.35
N ALA A 26 -6.88 17.21 11.98
CA ALA A 26 -6.93 17.58 13.40
C ALA A 26 -6.72 16.40 14.35
N ASN A 27 -7.04 15.16 13.93
CA ASN A 27 -6.98 13.98 14.78
C ASN A 27 -6.21 12.80 14.17
N SER A 28 -5.71 12.95 12.95
CA SER A 28 -4.96 11.92 12.22
C SER A 28 -3.96 12.59 11.27
N TYR A 29 -2.75 12.04 11.16
CA TYR A 29 -1.72 12.55 10.24
C TYR A 29 -1.73 11.82 8.90
N TYR A 30 -1.90 10.49 8.93
CA TYR A 30 -1.95 9.64 7.74
C TYR A 30 -3.16 8.69 7.78
N ALA A 31 -3.62 8.32 6.60
CA ALA A 31 -4.43 7.14 6.36
C ALA A 31 -3.50 5.98 5.95
N SER A 32 -3.54 4.88 6.72
CA SER A 32 -2.70 3.70 6.42
C SER A 32 -3.49 2.41 6.36
N VAL A 33 -3.15 1.56 5.39
CA VAL A 33 -3.78 0.25 5.22
C VAL A 33 -2.80 -0.78 4.63
N SER A 34 -3.07 -2.07 4.84
CA SER A 34 -2.34 -3.15 4.18
C SER A 34 -2.52 -3.06 2.67
N PHE A 35 -1.42 -2.99 1.94
CA PHE A 35 -1.43 -3.10 0.48
C PHE A 35 -2.05 -4.43 0.04
N ASN A 36 -1.67 -5.53 0.67
CA ASN A 36 -2.15 -6.87 0.31
C ASN A 36 -3.65 -7.03 0.54
N SER A 37 -4.19 -6.44 1.61
CA SER A 37 -5.63 -6.50 1.88
C SER A 37 -6.42 -5.49 1.05
N ALA A 38 -5.87 -4.30 0.81
CA ALA A 38 -6.57 -3.21 0.13
C ALA A 38 -6.50 -3.30 -1.39
N ILE A 39 -5.35 -3.68 -1.96
CA ILE A 39 -5.07 -3.68 -3.41
C ILE A 39 -4.80 -5.10 -3.90
N GLY A 40 -4.03 -5.87 -3.15
CA GLY A 40 -3.66 -7.24 -3.50
C GLY A 40 -2.53 -7.34 -4.52
N TRP A 41 -2.13 -8.59 -4.79
CA TRP A 41 -0.91 -8.88 -5.55
C TRP A 41 -1.07 -8.65 -7.08
N PRO A 42 -0.06 -8.07 -7.77
CA PRO A 42 -0.06 -7.86 -9.21
C PRO A 42 0.30 -9.14 -10.00
N TRP A 43 -0.57 -10.17 -9.94
CA TRP A 43 -0.31 -11.50 -10.49
C TRP A 43 -0.02 -11.54 -11.99
N ARG A 44 -0.42 -10.52 -12.76
CA ARG A 44 -0.24 -10.45 -14.23
C ARG A 44 0.94 -9.57 -14.66
N GLY A 45 1.84 -9.26 -13.74
CA GLY A 45 2.99 -8.40 -14.01
C GLY A 45 2.66 -6.91 -13.87
N THR A 46 1.39 -6.56 -13.76
CA THR A 46 0.90 -5.21 -13.50
C THR A 46 -0.29 -5.26 -12.54
N LEU A 47 -0.57 -4.13 -11.89
CA LEU A 47 -1.85 -3.90 -11.26
C LEU A 47 -2.93 -3.80 -12.33
N SER A 48 -4.02 -4.53 -12.12
CA SER A 48 -5.20 -4.43 -12.97
C SER A 48 -5.81 -3.04 -12.89
N ARG A 49 -6.63 -2.69 -13.89
CA ARG A 49 -7.40 -1.43 -13.89
C ARG A 49 -8.20 -1.24 -12.61
N ARG A 50 -8.87 -2.29 -12.13
CA ARG A 50 -9.64 -2.27 -10.87
C ARG A 50 -8.75 -1.98 -9.65
N GLN A 51 -7.56 -2.55 -9.60
CA GLN A 51 -6.61 -2.30 -8.51
C GLN A 51 -6.10 -0.87 -8.52
N LEU A 52 -5.80 -0.32 -9.70
CA LEU A 52 -5.39 1.08 -9.86
C LEU A 52 -6.54 2.04 -9.49
N GLU A 53 -7.76 1.78 -9.95
CA GLU A 53 -8.94 2.59 -9.60
C GLU A 53 -9.21 2.56 -8.09
N MET A 54 -9.03 1.42 -7.43
CA MET A 54 -9.19 1.32 -5.98
C MET A 54 -8.11 2.10 -5.23
N MET A 55 -6.85 2.03 -5.67
CA MET A 55 -5.76 2.84 -5.14
C MET A 55 -6.06 4.33 -5.28
N ARG A 56 -6.45 4.79 -6.48
CA ARG A 56 -6.82 6.19 -6.75
C ARG A 56 -7.96 6.67 -5.85
N LYS A 57 -9.00 5.86 -5.65
CA LYS A 57 -10.12 6.19 -4.77
C LYS A 57 -9.67 6.35 -3.31
N GLN A 58 -8.80 5.46 -2.83
CA GLN A 58 -8.26 5.54 -1.47
C GLN A 58 -7.38 6.79 -1.30
N ILE A 59 -6.52 7.07 -2.27
CA ILE A 59 -5.66 8.26 -2.28
C ILE A 59 -6.50 9.53 -2.28
N ALA A 60 -7.45 9.65 -3.22
CA ALA A 60 -8.35 10.80 -3.29
C ALA A 60 -9.17 10.99 -2.00
N GLY A 61 -9.67 9.90 -1.40
CA GLY A 61 -10.41 9.95 -0.15
C GLY A 61 -9.59 10.44 1.04
N ALA A 62 -8.31 10.06 1.11
CA ALA A 62 -7.39 10.53 2.14
C ALA A 62 -7.00 12.00 1.92
N HIS A 63 -6.63 12.37 0.70
CA HIS A 63 -6.26 13.74 0.35
C HIS A 63 -7.41 14.73 0.53
N ALA A 64 -8.65 14.33 0.23
CA ALA A 64 -9.84 15.14 0.50
C ALA A 64 -10.05 15.45 2.00
N ARG A 65 -9.44 14.68 2.90
CA ARG A 65 -9.45 14.86 4.35
C ARG A 65 -8.17 15.52 4.90
N GLY A 66 -7.27 15.94 4.01
CA GLY A 66 -5.96 16.49 4.38
C GLY A 66 -4.98 15.45 4.93
N LEU A 67 -5.25 14.16 4.74
CA LEU A 67 -4.44 13.07 5.28
C LEU A 67 -3.41 12.58 4.27
N LYS A 68 -2.22 12.24 4.77
CA LYS A 68 -1.17 11.59 3.98
C LYS A 68 -1.47 10.11 3.76
N VAL A 69 -1.07 9.54 2.62
CA VAL A 69 -1.33 8.12 2.30
C VAL A 69 -0.09 7.27 2.53
N ARG A 70 -0.27 6.14 3.22
CA ARG A 70 0.77 5.10 3.36
C ARG A 70 0.17 3.71 3.20
N TYR A 71 0.82 2.86 2.40
CA TYR A 71 0.51 1.43 2.37
C TYR A 71 1.57 0.64 3.13
N TRP A 72 1.16 -0.29 4.00
CA TRP A 72 2.04 -1.24 4.68
C TRP A 72 1.90 -2.65 4.09
N SER A 73 2.82 -3.58 4.41
CA SER A 73 2.87 -4.92 3.78
C SER A 73 2.95 -4.87 2.25
N VAL A 74 3.66 -3.88 1.69
CA VAL A 74 3.98 -3.85 0.25
C VAL A 74 4.99 -4.95 -0.03
N PRO A 75 4.75 -5.85 -1.01
CA PRO A 75 5.69 -6.91 -1.32
C PRO A 75 7.11 -6.43 -1.65
N SER A 76 8.11 -6.97 -0.95
CA SER A 76 9.53 -6.63 -1.12
C SER A 76 10.28 -7.58 -2.08
N TRP A 77 9.70 -8.74 -2.40
CA TRP A 77 10.24 -9.70 -3.37
C TRP A 77 9.12 -10.29 -4.24
N PRO A 78 9.33 -10.54 -5.55
CA PRO A 78 10.57 -10.32 -6.33
C PRO A 78 10.98 -8.86 -6.52
N ARG A 79 12.29 -8.59 -6.68
CA ARG A 79 12.84 -7.21 -6.82
C ARG A 79 12.21 -6.41 -7.95
N GLY A 80 11.94 -7.04 -9.10
CA GLY A 80 11.26 -6.39 -10.23
C GLY A 80 9.87 -5.90 -9.86
N MET A 81 9.12 -6.71 -9.10
CA MET A 81 7.78 -6.36 -8.61
C MET A 81 7.83 -5.23 -7.59
N ARG A 82 8.73 -5.33 -6.61
CA ARG A 82 8.97 -4.27 -5.62
C ARG A 82 9.20 -2.93 -6.30
N ASN A 83 10.14 -2.88 -7.24
CA ASN A 83 10.47 -1.66 -7.98
C ASN A 83 9.25 -1.17 -8.78
N TYR A 84 8.50 -2.06 -9.44
CA TYR A 84 7.26 -1.70 -10.15
C TYR A 84 6.21 -1.09 -9.23
N LEU A 85 5.98 -1.69 -8.05
CA LEU A 85 5.02 -1.19 -7.07
C LEU A 85 5.43 0.18 -6.55
N TRP A 86 6.70 0.38 -6.18
CA TRP A 86 7.20 1.68 -5.73
C TRP A 86 6.99 2.77 -6.78
N ARG A 87 7.37 2.54 -8.05
CA ARG A 87 7.12 3.49 -9.14
C ARG A 87 5.64 3.78 -9.32
N THR A 88 4.80 2.74 -9.27
CA THR A 88 3.36 2.89 -9.47
C THR A 88 2.74 3.69 -8.33
N MET A 89 3.05 3.37 -7.08
CA MET A 89 2.55 4.09 -5.90
C MET A 89 2.94 5.56 -5.91
N VAL A 90 4.21 5.88 -6.24
CA VAL A 90 4.64 7.28 -6.36
C VAL A 90 3.90 8.00 -7.49
N LYS A 91 3.74 7.36 -8.65
CA LYS A 91 2.99 7.94 -9.78
C LYS A 91 1.51 8.19 -9.47
N GLU A 92 0.90 7.33 -8.66
CA GLU A 92 -0.51 7.45 -8.27
C GLU A 92 -0.72 8.44 -7.10
N GLY A 93 0.35 8.94 -6.48
CA GLY A 93 0.28 9.99 -5.45
C GLY A 93 0.33 9.49 -4.00
N VAL A 94 0.90 8.30 -3.74
CA VAL A 94 1.18 7.85 -2.37
C VAL A 94 2.27 8.73 -1.75
N ASP A 95 2.01 9.27 -0.56
CA ASP A 95 2.93 10.18 0.13
C ASP A 95 4.10 9.45 0.81
N TYR A 96 3.87 8.27 1.39
CA TYR A 96 4.89 7.50 2.11
C TYR A 96 4.97 6.05 1.64
N LEU A 97 6.18 5.64 1.25
CA LEU A 97 6.49 4.23 0.93
C LEU A 97 6.96 3.48 2.17
N ASN A 98 6.40 2.28 2.37
CA ASN A 98 6.97 1.33 3.31
C ASN A 98 8.09 0.54 2.63
N VAL A 99 9.29 0.59 3.19
CA VAL A 99 10.51 0.06 2.57
C VAL A 99 11.31 -0.72 3.61
N ASP A 100 11.63 -1.98 3.29
CA ASP A 100 12.54 -2.81 4.09
C ASP A 100 14.01 -2.64 3.64
N ASP A 101 14.23 -2.39 2.34
CA ASP A 101 15.55 -2.17 1.73
C ASP A 101 15.77 -0.68 1.46
N LEU A 102 16.19 0.04 2.49
CA LEU A 102 16.43 1.50 2.44
C LEU A 102 17.49 1.87 1.39
N LYS A 103 18.55 1.06 1.24
CA LYS A 103 19.63 1.31 0.27
C LYS A 103 19.09 1.30 -1.16
N SER A 104 18.28 0.29 -1.52
CA SER A 104 17.62 0.27 -2.83
C SER A 104 16.58 1.38 -2.99
N ALA A 105 15.92 1.80 -1.92
CA ALA A 105 14.94 2.89 -2.02
C ALA A 105 15.61 4.24 -2.29
N THR A 106 16.74 4.53 -1.64
CA THR A 106 17.42 5.81 -1.78
C THR A 106 18.34 5.90 -3.00
N SER A 107 18.77 4.78 -3.58
CA SER A 107 19.65 4.78 -4.76
C SER A 107 19.00 5.28 -6.04
N GLY A 108 17.65 5.38 -6.09
CA GLY A 108 16.93 5.75 -7.31
C GLY A 108 16.92 4.67 -8.40
N GLU A 109 17.54 3.51 -8.16
CA GLU A 109 17.65 2.39 -9.11
C GLU A 109 16.36 1.55 -9.21
N TRP A 110 15.21 2.22 -9.29
CA TRP A 110 13.91 1.56 -9.38
C TRP A 110 13.54 1.21 -10.82
N ASN A 111 14.44 1.44 -11.77
CA ASN A 111 14.16 1.44 -13.22
C ASN A 111 13.03 2.43 -13.56
N TRP A 112 13.20 3.72 -13.23
CA TRP A 112 12.20 4.77 -13.45
C TRP A 112 11.77 4.87 -14.93
N ASP A 113 12.73 4.62 -15.81
CA ASP A 113 12.65 4.53 -17.26
C ASP A 113 11.82 3.33 -17.77
N LYS A 114 11.66 2.25 -16.99
CA LYS A 114 10.88 1.08 -17.41
C LYS A 114 9.36 1.33 -17.34
N LYS A 115 8.75 1.36 -18.52
CA LYS A 115 7.29 1.44 -18.74
C LYS A 115 6.70 0.07 -19.10
N GLY A 116 6.77 -0.90 -18.20
CA GLY A 116 6.27 -2.25 -18.49
C GLY A 116 6.00 -3.12 -17.25
N PRO A 117 5.44 -4.32 -17.46
CA PRO A 117 5.19 -5.30 -16.42
C PRO A 117 6.47 -5.66 -15.64
N TRP A 118 6.31 -6.07 -14.39
CA TRP A 118 7.44 -6.53 -13.59
C TRP A 118 7.96 -7.93 -13.98
N PHE A 119 7.21 -8.68 -14.78
CA PHE A 119 7.64 -9.92 -15.44
C PHE A 119 6.87 -10.15 -16.75
N SER A 120 7.46 -10.95 -17.64
CA SER A 120 6.84 -11.46 -18.87
C SER A 120 7.31 -12.89 -19.09
N GLY A 121 6.59 -13.90 -18.58
CA GLY A 121 6.98 -15.31 -18.72
C GLY A 121 6.05 -16.28 -17.98
N PRO A 122 6.11 -17.60 -18.30
CA PRO A 122 5.32 -18.62 -17.62
C PRO A 122 5.89 -18.86 -16.22
N TRP A 123 5.12 -18.55 -15.18
CA TRP A 123 5.53 -18.63 -13.77
C TRP A 123 5.95 -20.07 -13.36
N LYS A 124 7.10 -20.22 -12.67
CA LYS A 124 7.49 -21.44 -11.93
C LYS A 124 7.93 -21.06 -10.51
N PHE A 125 7.12 -21.36 -9.49
CA PHE A 125 7.57 -21.31 -8.09
C PHE A 125 8.53 -22.47 -7.84
N TRP A 126 9.70 -22.20 -7.26
CA TRP A 126 10.48 -23.24 -6.60
C TRP A 126 9.94 -23.37 -5.17
N PRO A 127 9.36 -24.52 -4.77
CA PRO A 127 9.20 -24.78 -3.36
C PRO A 127 10.59 -24.97 -2.76
N SER A 128 10.86 -24.28 -1.65
CA SER A 128 12.06 -24.52 -0.84
C SER A 128 12.17 -26.01 -0.55
N LYS A 129 13.35 -26.61 -0.79
CA LYS A 129 13.62 -27.97 -0.36
C LYS A 129 13.42 -28.01 1.16
N VAL A 130 12.41 -28.76 1.61
CA VAL A 130 12.38 -29.25 2.98
C VAL A 130 13.55 -30.24 3.05
N VAL A 131 14.59 -29.88 3.79
CA VAL A 131 15.66 -30.80 4.15
C VAL A 131 15.04 -31.78 5.15
N ALA A 132 14.95 -33.04 4.75
CA ALA A 132 14.63 -34.17 5.63
C ALA A 132 15.92 -34.67 6.30
#